data_AF-A0A845VZ81-F1
#
_entry.id   AF-A0A845VZ81-F1
#
_cell.length_a   1.000
_cell.length_b   1.000
_cell.length_c   1.000
_cell.angle_alpha   90.00
_cell.angle_beta   90.00
_cell.angle_gamma   90.00
#
_symmetry.space_group_name_H-M   'P 1'
#
loop_
_entity.id
_entity.type
_entity.pdbx_description
1 polymer ?
#
loop_
_entity_poly.entity_id
_entity_poly.type
_entity_poly.pdbx_seq_one_letter_code
_entity_poly.pdbx_strand_id
1 'polypeptide(L)'
;MKKSLELPNQQKIYFLNEEEALFLYDDIFVRQSYLQHGITLKPGYTVFDIGANIGLFALFAHQYCQGNINLFCFEPIKQIYKIMQKNMQLTNVISYNCGLWNEDSKATFDYFPHYSLLSGADAKFSPAEKNNFTNLIINNLNNKNAKKTNNIITQIIKICPFPWKARLVEFILEKFFLKTKQASVTLTSISEIIKKHELCQIDLVKLDTEKAELKILEGINSADWQKIQQLVIEVHDIQDRLNIIKNMLEKEGFECYVEAGSPPKFLAYSILGVTNPVFTNHYSQELLYTIYAKRIK
;
A
#
# COMPACT_ATOMS: atom_id res chain seq x y z
N MET A 1 -17.55 1.70 16.12
CA MET A 1 -18.55 1.30 15.11
C MET A 1 -17.82 0.98 13.82
N LYS A 2 -18.12 -0.15 13.18
CA LYS A 2 -17.55 -0.50 11.87
C LYS A 2 -18.32 0.29 10.82
N LYS A 3 -17.67 1.27 10.19
CA LYS A 3 -18.27 2.07 9.11
C LYS A 3 -18.28 1.23 7.83
N SER A 4 -19.32 1.37 7.03
CA SER A 4 -19.41 0.78 5.69
C SER A 4 -19.71 1.87 4.68
N LEU A 5 -19.12 1.77 3.50
CA LEU A 5 -19.27 2.69 2.37
C LEU A 5 -19.76 1.88 1.18
N GLU A 6 -20.65 2.47 0.39
CA GLU A 6 -20.94 1.98 -0.96
C GLU A 6 -19.99 2.68 -1.92
N LEU A 7 -19.14 1.90 -2.58
CA LEU A 7 -18.20 2.41 -3.58
C LEU A 7 -18.96 2.84 -4.86
N PRO A 8 -18.35 3.63 -5.75
CA PRO A 8 -18.98 4.04 -7.02
C PRO A 8 -19.44 2.88 -7.92
N ASN A 9 -18.85 1.69 -7.77
CA ASN A 9 -19.31 0.45 -8.44
C ASN A 9 -20.45 -0.27 -7.69
N GLN A 10 -21.12 0.39 -6.74
CA GLN A 10 -22.22 -0.14 -5.90
C GLN A 10 -21.80 -1.28 -4.96
N GLN A 11 -20.50 -1.51 -4.81
CA GLN A 11 -19.99 -2.52 -3.89
C GLN A 11 -19.90 -1.97 -2.48
N LYS A 12 -20.53 -2.65 -1.52
CA LYS A 12 -20.42 -2.30 -0.11
C LYS A 12 -19.13 -2.84 0.49
N ILE A 13 -18.32 -1.95 1.07
CA ILE A 13 -17.09 -2.29 1.79
C ILE A 13 -17.13 -1.79 3.24
N TYR A 14 -16.30 -2.37 4.07
CA TYR A 14 -15.93 -1.91 5.40
C TYR A 14 -14.54 -1.28 5.34
N PHE A 15 -14.33 -0.23 6.13
CA PHE A 15 -13.09 0.56 6.10
C PHE A 15 -12.73 1.12 7.49
N LEU A 16 -11.48 1.56 7.64
CA LEU A 16 -11.02 2.33 8.81
C LEU A 16 -11.23 3.84 8.61
N ASN A 17 -10.76 4.35 7.47
CA ASN A 17 -10.92 5.73 7.03
C ASN A 17 -11.58 5.78 5.64
N GLU A 18 -12.55 6.69 5.47
CA GLU A 18 -13.36 6.78 4.25
C GLU A 18 -12.57 7.35 3.09
N GLU A 19 -11.78 8.40 3.36
CA GLU A 19 -10.93 9.04 2.37
C GLU A 19 -9.83 8.08 1.89
N GLU A 20 -9.34 7.21 2.78
CA GLU A 20 -8.37 6.16 2.45
C GLU A 20 -8.96 5.15 1.47
N ALA A 21 -10.19 4.70 1.76
CA ALA A 21 -10.90 3.76 0.93
C ALA A 21 -11.23 4.34 -0.45
N LEU A 22 -11.62 5.62 -0.52
CA LEU A 22 -11.87 6.31 -1.79
C LEU A 22 -10.58 6.54 -2.59
N PHE A 23 -9.48 6.89 -1.92
CA PHE A 23 -8.17 7.00 -2.56
C PHE A 23 -7.72 5.67 -3.17
N LEU A 24 -7.83 4.58 -2.42
CA LEU A 24 -7.52 3.23 -2.91
C LEU A 24 -8.46 2.80 -4.03
N TYR A 25 -9.75 3.15 -3.96
CA TYR A 25 -10.68 2.86 -5.04
C TYR A 25 -10.26 3.55 -6.35
N ASP A 26 -9.94 4.84 -6.28
CA ASP A 26 -9.49 5.62 -7.43
C ASP A 26 -8.17 5.08 -8.00
N ASP A 27 -7.23 4.67 -7.15
CA ASP A 27 -5.96 4.08 -7.61
C ASP A 27 -6.14 2.72 -8.30
N ILE A 28 -6.93 1.84 -7.67
CA ILE A 28 -7.02 0.44 -8.05
C ILE A 28 -8.06 0.23 -9.17
N PHE A 29 -9.25 0.83 -9.03
CA PHE A 29 -10.36 0.57 -9.94
C PHE A 29 -10.39 1.56 -11.12
N VAL A 30 -10.06 2.83 -10.87
CA VAL A 30 -10.15 3.88 -11.90
C VAL A 30 -8.83 3.99 -12.67
N ARG A 31 -7.70 4.20 -11.99
CA ARG A 31 -6.38 4.28 -12.62
C ARG A 31 -5.83 2.91 -13.02
N GLN A 32 -6.25 1.84 -12.34
CA GLN A 32 -5.71 0.49 -12.53
C GLN A 32 -4.18 0.50 -12.43
N SER A 33 -3.67 1.14 -11.38
CA SER A 33 -2.23 1.34 -11.15
C SER A 33 -1.43 0.03 -11.27
N TYR A 34 -1.97 -1.09 -10.78
CA TYR A 34 -1.27 -2.38 -10.85
C TYR A 34 -1.34 -3.11 -12.21
N LEU A 35 -2.04 -2.58 -13.22
CA LEU A 35 -2.15 -3.20 -14.57
C LEU A 35 -1.48 -2.36 -15.67
N GLN A 36 -0.49 -1.55 -15.30
CA GLN A 36 0.26 -0.72 -16.24
C GLN A 36 1.45 -1.48 -16.84
N HIS A 37 2.09 -0.87 -17.86
CA HIS A 37 3.36 -1.33 -18.44
C HIS A 37 3.38 -2.80 -18.86
N GLY A 38 2.25 -3.29 -19.39
CA GLY A 38 2.14 -4.65 -19.93
C GLY A 38 1.90 -5.76 -18.91
N ILE A 39 1.70 -5.41 -17.63
CA ILE A 39 1.16 -6.31 -16.62
C ILE A 39 -0.31 -6.58 -16.94
N THR A 40 -0.73 -7.83 -16.83
CA THR A 40 -2.10 -8.22 -17.20
C THR A 40 -2.74 -9.08 -16.14
N LEU A 41 -4.06 -8.98 -16.02
CA LEU A 41 -4.85 -9.86 -15.18
C LEU A 41 -5.87 -10.58 -16.06
N LYS A 42 -6.00 -11.90 -15.93
CA LYS A 42 -6.91 -12.70 -16.76
C LYS A 42 -7.65 -13.76 -15.93
N PRO A 43 -8.82 -14.20 -16.40
CA PRO A 43 -9.51 -15.34 -15.80
C PRO A 43 -8.62 -16.58 -15.69
N GLY A 44 -8.69 -17.28 -14.55
CA GLY A 44 -7.90 -18.47 -14.22
C GLY A 44 -6.53 -18.17 -13.59
N TYR A 45 -6.12 -16.90 -13.51
CA TYR A 45 -4.82 -16.54 -12.94
C TYR A 45 -4.73 -16.86 -11.44
N THR A 46 -3.54 -17.26 -11.01
CA THR A 46 -3.16 -17.37 -9.61
C THR A 46 -2.41 -16.12 -9.17
N VAL A 47 -2.96 -15.41 -8.18
CA VAL A 47 -2.49 -14.08 -7.80
C VAL A 47 -2.21 -14.01 -6.31
N PHE A 48 -1.04 -13.48 -5.97
CA PHE A 48 -0.63 -13.16 -4.60
C PHE A 48 -0.79 -11.66 -4.38
N ASP A 49 -1.62 -11.27 -3.41
CA ASP A 49 -1.78 -9.88 -2.94
C ASP A 49 -1.11 -9.77 -1.56
N ILE A 50 0.14 -9.30 -1.57
CA ILE A 50 0.99 -9.16 -0.39
C ILE A 50 0.87 -7.72 0.12
N GLY A 51 0.44 -7.57 1.38
CA GLY A 51 -0.03 -6.29 1.89
C GLY A 51 -1.43 -5.97 1.38
N ALA A 52 -2.34 -6.92 1.55
CA ALA A 52 -3.69 -6.85 1.02
C ALA A 52 -4.56 -5.75 1.67
N ASN A 53 -4.16 -5.22 2.84
CA ASN A 53 -4.85 -4.15 3.55
C ASN A 53 -6.34 -4.52 3.76
N ILE A 54 -7.29 -3.65 3.44
CA ILE A 54 -8.74 -3.90 3.52
C ILE A 54 -9.27 -4.73 2.34
N GLY A 55 -8.40 -5.21 1.44
CA GLY A 55 -8.72 -6.17 0.38
C GLY A 55 -9.22 -5.58 -0.93
N LEU A 56 -9.02 -4.28 -1.19
CA LEU A 56 -9.57 -3.62 -2.38
C LEU A 56 -8.97 -4.14 -3.69
N PHE A 57 -7.68 -4.44 -3.73
CA PHE A 57 -7.07 -5.05 -4.92
C PHE A 57 -7.67 -6.43 -5.23
N ALA A 58 -7.81 -7.29 -4.22
CA ALA A 58 -8.44 -8.59 -4.39
C ALA A 58 -9.90 -8.50 -4.86
N LEU A 59 -10.69 -7.54 -4.35
CA LEU A 59 -12.05 -7.28 -4.83
C LEU A 59 -12.05 -6.82 -6.29
N PHE A 60 -11.15 -5.90 -6.65
CA PHE A 60 -10.94 -5.47 -8.02
C PHE A 60 -10.60 -6.66 -8.92
N ALA A 61 -9.62 -7.48 -8.53
CA ALA A 61 -9.16 -8.61 -9.31
C ALA A 61 -10.25 -9.68 -9.49
N HIS A 62 -11.02 -9.95 -8.43
CA HIS A 62 -12.19 -10.83 -8.50
C HIS A 62 -13.25 -10.30 -9.46
N GLN A 63 -13.58 -9.00 -9.41
CA GLN A 63 -14.54 -8.38 -10.33
C GLN A 63 -14.01 -8.40 -11.78
N TYR A 64 -12.75 -8.01 -11.98
CA TYR A 64 -12.08 -7.93 -13.28
C TYR A 64 -12.04 -9.28 -13.99
N CYS A 65 -11.81 -10.36 -13.23
CA CYS A 65 -11.80 -11.74 -13.74
C CYS A 65 -13.14 -12.46 -13.63
N GLN A 66 -14.24 -11.75 -13.34
CA GLN A 66 -15.58 -12.34 -13.25
C GLN A 66 -15.67 -13.52 -12.26
N GLY A 67 -14.90 -13.45 -11.17
CA GLY A 67 -14.81 -14.48 -10.13
C GLY A 67 -13.93 -15.68 -10.48
N ASN A 68 -13.47 -15.82 -11.72
CA ASN A 68 -12.55 -16.88 -12.12
C ASN A 68 -11.10 -16.45 -11.87
N ILE A 69 -10.64 -16.52 -10.63
CA ILE A 69 -9.27 -16.17 -10.23
C ILE A 69 -8.93 -16.87 -8.91
N ASN A 70 -7.69 -17.33 -8.76
CA ASN A 70 -7.20 -17.95 -7.52
C ASN A 70 -6.41 -16.90 -6.72
N LEU A 71 -7.04 -16.32 -5.70
CA LEU A 71 -6.45 -15.23 -4.92
C LEU A 71 -5.90 -15.71 -3.58
N PHE A 72 -4.64 -15.35 -3.31
CA PHE A 72 -3.96 -15.54 -2.04
C PHE A 72 -3.64 -14.15 -1.46
N CYS A 73 -4.31 -13.77 -0.37
CA CYS A 73 -4.19 -12.43 0.22
C CYS A 73 -3.52 -12.49 1.60
N PHE A 74 -2.52 -11.63 1.82
CA PHE A 74 -1.72 -11.61 3.05
C PHE A 74 -1.83 -10.24 3.72
N GLU A 75 -2.39 -10.21 4.93
CA GLU A 75 -2.47 -9.00 5.76
C GLU A 75 -2.02 -9.32 7.20
N PRO A 76 -0.84 -8.82 7.63
CA PRO A 76 -0.27 -9.16 8.92
C PRO A 76 -1.05 -8.60 10.11
N ILE A 77 -1.66 -7.42 9.99
CA ILE A 77 -2.29 -6.74 11.11
C ILE A 77 -3.71 -7.25 11.30
N LYS A 78 -3.92 -8.01 12.37
CA LYS A 78 -5.18 -8.69 12.69
C LYS A 78 -6.42 -7.79 12.62
N GLN A 79 -6.30 -6.52 12.98
CA GLN A 79 -7.37 -5.54 12.94
C GLN A 79 -7.79 -5.21 11.51
N ILE A 80 -6.83 -5.01 10.61
CA ILE A 80 -7.02 -4.73 9.19
C ILE A 80 -7.48 -6.01 8.48
N TYR A 81 -6.84 -7.15 8.77
CA TYR A 81 -7.23 -8.47 8.27
C TYR A 81 -8.71 -8.79 8.54
N LYS A 82 -9.23 -8.46 9.72
CA LYS A 82 -10.67 -8.66 10.04
C LYS A 82 -11.60 -7.80 9.20
N ILE A 83 -11.14 -6.66 8.69
CA ILE A 83 -11.89 -5.80 7.76
C ILE A 83 -11.82 -6.42 6.36
N MET A 84 -10.64 -6.84 5.93
CA MET A 84 -10.42 -7.58 4.68
C MET A 84 -11.34 -8.80 4.58
N GLN A 85 -11.37 -9.66 5.61
CA GLN A 85 -12.25 -10.82 5.65
C GLN A 85 -13.74 -10.48 5.54
N LYS A 86 -14.16 -9.33 6.08
CA LYS A 86 -15.54 -8.85 5.95
C LYS A 86 -15.85 -8.38 4.54
N ASN A 87 -14.90 -7.76 3.87
CA ASN A 87 -15.04 -7.31 2.49
C ASN A 87 -15.07 -8.49 1.51
N MET A 88 -14.35 -9.57 1.81
CA MET A 88 -14.20 -10.76 0.97
C MET A 88 -15.23 -11.87 1.23
N GLN A 89 -16.29 -11.63 2.02
CA GLN A 89 -17.23 -12.70 2.41
C GLN A 89 -17.92 -13.42 1.24
N LEU A 90 -18.03 -12.76 0.09
CA LEU A 90 -18.69 -13.28 -1.11
C LEU A 90 -17.71 -13.66 -2.22
N THR A 91 -16.42 -13.74 -1.91
CA THR A 91 -15.36 -14.06 -2.86
C THR A 91 -14.65 -15.35 -2.47
N ASN A 92 -14.24 -16.15 -3.44
CA ASN A 92 -13.44 -17.35 -3.18
C ASN A 92 -11.95 -16.99 -3.06
N VAL A 93 -11.54 -16.49 -1.89
CA VAL A 93 -10.18 -16.02 -1.60
C VAL A 93 -9.57 -16.83 -0.47
N ILE A 94 -8.30 -17.23 -0.63
CA ILE A 94 -7.51 -17.82 0.44
C ILE A 94 -6.78 -16.67 1.16
N SER A 95 -7.24 -16.34 2.37
CA SER A 95 -6.70 -15.22 3.14
C SER A 95 -5.81 -15.67 4.31
N TYR A 96 -4.70 -14.98 4.53
CA TYR A 96 -3.76 -15.21 5.63
C TYR A 96 -3.61 -14.00 6.53
N ASN A 97 -3.72 -14.20 7.86
CA ASN A 97 -3.33 -13.20 8.84
C ASN A 97 -1.84 -13.33 9.20
N CYS A 98 -0.98 -13.17 8.20
CA CYS A 98 0.46 -13.15 8.35
C CYS A 98 1.07 -12.15 7.37
N GLY A 99 2.30 -11.70 7.66
CA GLY A 99 3.13 -11.02 6.68
C GLY A 99 3.97 -12.03 5.91
N LEU A 100 4.44 -11.64 4.73
CA LEU A 100 5.51 -12.38 4.07
C LEU A 100 6.86 -11.78 4.45
N TRP A 101 7.92 -12.59 4.43
CA TRP A 101 9.28 -12.24 4.85
C TRP A 101 10.31 -13.23 4.29
N ASN A 102 11.58 -13.13 4.70
CA ASN A 102 12.63 -14.05 4.27
C ASN A 102 12.62 -15.40 5.01
N GLU A 103 11.98 -15.48 6.18
CA GLU A 103 11.92 -16.68 7.00
C GLU A 103 10.70 -16.69 7.94
N ASP A 104 10.35 -17.89 8.43
CA ASP A 104 9.30 -18.07 9.43
C ASP A 104 9.71 -17.45 10.76
N SER A 105 8.97 -16.43 11.20
CA SER A 105 9.31 -15.70 12.42
C SER A 105 8.11 -14.98 13.03
N LYS A 106 8.34 -14.31 14.16
CA LYS A 106 7.39 -13.37 14.75
C LYS A 106 8.03 -12.00 14.82
N ALA A 107 7.27 -10.98 14.48
CA ALA A 107 7.71 -9.59 14.54
C ALA A 107 6.66 -8.72 15.24
N THR A 108 7.05 -7.48 15.52
CA THR A 108 6.15 -6.44 15.99
C THR A 108 6.09 -5.34 14.95
N PHE A 109 4.90 -5.05 14.46
CA PHE A 109 4.64 -4.01 13.45
C PHE A 109 3.98 -2.80 14.10
N ASP A 110 4.20 -1.63 13.51
CA ASP A 110 3.50 -0.40 13.83
C ASP A 110 2.13 -0.37 13.14
N TYR A 111 1.07 -0.23 13.93
CA TYR A 111 -0.31 -0.15 13.47
C TYR A 111 -0.88 1.24 13.75
N PHE A 112 -1.38 1.91 12.72
CA PHE A 112 -2.06 3.20 12.80
C PHE A 112 -3.59 2.97 12.75
N PRO A 113 -4.31 3.07 13.88
CA PRO A 113 -5.72 2.66 13.95
C PRO A 113 -6.70 3.47 13.10
N HIS A 114 -6.25 4.59 12.53
CA HIS A 114 -7.04 5.49 11.70
C HIS A 114 -6.54 5.54 10.25
N TYR A 115 -5.42 4.88 9.93
CA TYR A 115 -4.73 4.98 8.64
C TYR A 115 -4.04 3.67 8.33
N SER A 116 -4.74 2.71 7.72
CA SER A 116 -4.20 1.37 7.48
C SER A 116 -2.95 1.37 6.59
N LEU A 117 -2.91 2.22 5.56
CA LEU A 117 -1.80 2.34 4.60
C LEU A 117 -0.48 2.73 5.25
N LEU A 118 -0.50 3.39 6.40
CA LEU A 118 0.72 3.77 7.12
C LEU A 118 1.22 2.66 8.04
N SER A 119 0.62 1.47 8.04
CA SER A 119 0.94 0.42 9.00
C SER A 119 1.90 -0.62 8.42
N GLY A 120 2.91 -1.04 9.17
CA GLY A 120 3.93 -1.95 8.66
C GLY A 120 5.10 -2.22 9.62
N ALA A 121 6.16 -2.85 9.11
CA ALA A 121 7.27 -3.33 9.92
C ALA A 121 8.10 -2.21 10.56
N ASP A 122 8.33 -1.11 9.83
CA ASP A 122 9.06 0.07 10.31
C ASP A 122 8.37 1.36 9.85
N ALA A 123 7.14 1.55 10.31
CA ALA A 123 6.28 2.60 9.80
C ALA A 123 6.31 3.91 10.63
N LYS A 124 7.23 4.02 11.58
CA LYS A 124 7.42 5.28 12.33
C LYS A 124 8.14 6.30 11.46
N PHE A 125 7.51 7.47 11.33
CA PHE A 125 8.10 8.59 10.62
C PHE A 125 9.35 9.11 11.35
N SER A 126 10.47 9.15 10.64
CA SER A 126 11.68 9.88 11.03
C SER A 126 11.41 11.38 11.12
N PRO A 127 12.27 12.15 11.82
CA PRO A 127 12.15 13.61 11.86
C PRO A 127 12.14 14.27 10.48
N ALA A 128 12.89 13.72 9.52
CA ALA A 128 12.93 14.24 8.15
C ALA A 128 11.62 13.98 7.40
N GLU A 129 11.07 12.77 7.49
CA GLU A 129 9.76 12.43 6.91
C GLU A 129 8.65 13.31 7.51
N LYS A 130 8.65 13.51 8.84
CA LYS A 130 7.70 14.42 9.51
C LYS A 130 7.79 15.84 8.97
N ASN A 131 9.00 16.39 8.82
CA ASN A 131 9.20 17.74 8.31
C ASN A 131 8.74 17.88 6.85
N ASN A 132 9.10 16.92 5.99
CA ASN A 132 8.65 16.90 4.59
C ASN A 132 7.13 16.84 4.50
N PHE A 133 6.51 16.02 5.34
CA PHE A 133 5.07 15.87 5.39
C PHE A 133 4.36 17.14 5.89
N THR A 134 4.87 17.76 6.95
CA THR A 134 4.41 19.07 7.46
C THR A 134 4.47 20.13 6.36
N ASN A 135 5.57 20.20 5.61
CA ASN A 135 5.73 21.15 4.50
C ASN A 135 4.73 20.87 3.37
N LEU A 136 4.49 19.61 3.03
CA LEU A 136 3.50 19.21 2.01
C LEU A 136 2.08 19.66 2.40
N ILE A 137 1.71 19.52 3.67
CA ILE A 137 0.42 20.01 4.19
C ILE A 137 0.32 21.53 4.07
N ILE A 138 1.36 22.26 4.51
CA ILE A 138 1.38 23.73 4.47
C ILE A 138 1.29 24.23 3.03
N ASN A 139 2.02 23.62 2.10
CA ASN A 139 2.01 24.00 0.69
C ASN A 139 0.64 23.77 0.05
N ASN A 140 0.00 22.63 0.35
CA ASN A 140 -1.35 22.34 -0.15
C ASN A 140 -2.42 23.29 0.43
N LEU A 141 -2.29 23.73 1.69
CA LEU A 141 -3.19 24.71 2.30
C LEU A 141 -3.16 26.09 1.62
N ASN A 142 -2.01 26.48 1.10
CA ASN A 142 -1.82 27.76 0.42
C ASN A 142 -2.23 27.69 -1.07
N ASN A 143 -2.53 26.50 -1.59
CA ASN A 143 -2.86 26.30 -2.99
C ASN A 143 -4.31 26.68 -3.30
N LYS A 144 -4.51 27.60 -4.25
CA LYS A 144 -5.83 28.08 -4.68
C LYS A 144 -6.64 27.03 -5.45
N ASN A 145 -5.99 26.00 -6.01
CA ASN A 145 -6.63 24.94 -6.79
C ASN A 145 -7.05 23.72 -5.93
N ALA A 146 -6.62 23.66 -4.67
CA ALA A 146 -7.08 22.63 -3.75
C ALA A 146 -8.57 22.82 -3.47
N LYS A 147 -9.37 21.74 -3.53
CA LYS A 147 -10.79 21.80 -3.13
C LYS A 147 -10.88 22.39 -1.71
N LYS A 148 -11.64 23.48 -1.56
CA LYS A 148 -11.85 24.11 -0.26
C LYS A 148 -12.56 23.14 0.66
N THR A 149 -11.97 22.90 1.82
CA THR A 149 -12.61 22.13 2.88
C THR A 149 -13.01 23.02 4.03
N ASN A 150 -14.15 22.69 4.63
CA ASN A 150 -14.70 23.39 5.80
C ASN A 150 -14.32 22.68 7.10
N ASN A 151 -13.17 22.01 7.15
CA ASN A 151 -12.72 21.38 8.38
C ASN A 151 -12.13 22.45 9.32
N ILE A 152 -12.60 22.46 10.57
CA ILE A 152 -12.14 23.35 11.66
C ILE A 152 -10.61 23.33 11.77
N ILE A 153 -9.98 22.16 11.60
CA ILE A 153 -8.52 22.01 11.65
C ILE A 153 -7.84 22.90 10.60
N THR A 154 -8.35 22.91 9.36
CA THR A 154 -7.79 23.71 8.28
C THR A 154 -7.97 25.21 8.51
N GLN A 155 -9.06 25.63 9.15
CA GLN A 155 -9.29 27.03 9.51
C GLN A 155 -8.29 27.48 10.58
N ILE A 156 -8.06 26.66 11.61
CA ILE A 156 -7.07 26.92 12.67
C ILE A 156 -5.65 27.01 12.08
N ILE A 157 -5.28 26.10 11.18
CA ILE A 157 -3.94 26.14 10.55
C ILE A 157 -3.79 27.38 9.66
N LYS A 158 -4.84 27.82 8.95
CA LYS A 158 -4.80 29.01 8.08
C LYS A 158 -4.59 30.31 8.86
N ILE A 159 -5.24 30.47 10.01
CA ILE A 159 -5.11 31.68 10.85
C ILE A 159 -3.82 31.70 11.69
N CYS A 160 -3.11 30.57 11.79
CA CYS A 160 -1.87 30.49 12.55
C CYS A 160 -0.71 31.18 11.81
N PRO A 161 -0.03 32.19 12.39
CA PRO A 161 1.07 32.89 11.75
C PRO A 161 2.35 32.03 11.67
N PHE A 162 3.21 32.33 10.71
CA PHE A 162 4.57 31.75 10.66
C PHE A 162 5.43 32.37 11.80
N PRO A 163 6.27 31.59 12.52
CA PRO A 163 6.68 30.20 12.32
C PRO A 163 5.80 29.15 13.05
N TRP A 164 4.80 29.58 13.81
CA TRP A 164 3.96 28.71 14.65
C TRP A 164 3.11 27.72 13.85
N LYS A 165 2.81 28.04 12.60
CA LYS A 165 2.06 27.18 11.68
C LYS A 165 2.66 25.78 11.54
N ALA A 166 3.98 25.66 11.37
CA ALA A 166 4.64 24.36 11.25
C ALA A 166 4.52 23.53 12.52
N ARG A 167 4.79 24.15 13.68
CA ARG A 167 4.62 23.51 14.99
C ARG A 167 3.19 23.07 15.28
N LEU A 168 2.21 23.85 14.85
CA LEU A 168 0.80 23.49 14.99
C LEU A 168 0.45 22.26 14.15
N VAL A 169 0.90 22.21 12.88
CA VAL A 169 0.70 21.06 12.01
C VAL A 169 1.36 19.80 12.59
N GLU A 170 2.62 19.90 13.02
CA GLU A 170 3.32 18.80 13.70
C GLU A 170 2.57 18.31 14.94
N PHE A 171 2.12 19.23 15.79
CA PHE A 171 1.34 18.89 16.99
C PHE A 171 0.04 18.15 16.63
N ILE A 172 -0.68 18.63 15.61
CA ILE A 172 -1.90 17.99 15.12
C ILE A 172 -1.60 16.59 14.61
N LEU A 173 -0.56 16.44 13.77
CA LEU A 173 -0.10 15.16 13.26
C LEU A 173 0.16 14.17 14.39
N GLU A 174 0.98 14.53 15.36
CA GLU A 174 1.36 13.63 16.46
C GLU A 174 0.18 13.27 17.36
N LYS A 175 -0.68 14.23 17.69
CA LYS A 175 -1.76 14.00 18.66
C LYS A 175 -2.96 13.27 18.07
N PHE A 176 -3.25 13.48 16.79
CA PHE A 176 -4.50 13.03 16.17
C PHE A 176 -4.30 12.02 15.04
N PHE A 177 -3.16 12.05 14.32
CA PHE A 177 -2.99 11.25 13.10
C PHE A 177 -1.96 10.13 13.25
N LEU A 178 -0.82 10.39 13.90
CA LEU A 178 0.32 9.48 14.00
C LEU A 178 0.33 8.64 15.29
N LYS A 179 -0.82 8.45 15.92
CA LYS A 179 -0.92 7.56 17.09
C LYS A 179 -0.78 6.10 16.65
N THR A 180 0.34 5.49 17.01
CA THR A 180 0.63 4.09 16.71
C THR A 180 0.25 3.17 17.87
N LYS A 181 -0.02 1.92 17.52
CA LYS A 181 -0.09 0.78 18.42
C LYS A 181 0.88 -0.29 17.92
N GLN A 182 1.42 -1.09 18.82
CA GLN A 182 2.22 -2.25 18.43
C GLN A 182 1.29 -3.42 18.12
N ALA A 183 1.54 -4.11 17.01
CA ALA A 183 0.83 -5.32 16.60
C ALA A 183 1.81 -6.49 16.49
N SER A 184 1.56 -7.58 17.22
CA SER A 184 2.33 -8.82 17.05
C SER A 184 1.84 -9.56 15.81
N VAL A 185 2.78 -9.92 14.93
CA VAL A 185 2.49 -10.54 13.64
C VAL A 185 3.34 -11.80 13.46
N THR A 186 2.78 -12.77 12.74
CA THR A 186 3.52 -13.95 12.26
C THR A 186 3.97 -13.70 10.84
N LEU A 187 5.18 -14.15 10.51
CA LEU A 187 5.80 -14.01 9.21
C LEU A 187 6.11 -15.39 8.63
N THR A 188 6.04 -15.51 7.31
CA THR A 188 6.43 -16.70 6.55
C THR A 188 6.96 -16.29 5.17
N SER A 189 7.48 -17.21 4.36
CA SER A 189 8.01 -16.89 3.05
C SER A 189 7.04 -17.20 1.90
N ILE A 190 7.26 -16.57 0.74
CA ILE A 190 6.52 -16.90 -0.49
C ILE A 190 6.70 -18.39 -0.83
N SER A 191 7.92 -18.91 -0.69
CA SER A 191 8.24 -20.31 -0.98
C SER A 191 7.51 -21.30 -0.08
N GLU A 192 7.31 -21.00 1.22
CA GLU A 192 6.51 -21.89 2.09
C GLU A 192 5.03 -21.89 1.69
N ILE A 193 4.47 -20.77 1.21
CA ILE A 193 3.11 -20.76 0.67
C ILE A 193 3.01 -21.55 -0.63
N ILE A 194 3.98 -21.40 -1.54
CA ILE A 194 4.06 -22.17 -2.79
C ILE A 194 4.05 -23.67 -2.48
N LYS A 195 4.89 -24.10 -1.55
CA LYS A 195 4.99 -25.49 -1.11
C LYS A 195 3.70 -25.99 -0.46
N LYS A 196 3.09 -25.19 0.42
CA LYS A 196 1.85 -25.53 1.13
C LYS A 196 0.67 -25.81 0.21
N HIS A 197 0.58 -25.12 -0.92
CA HIS A 197 -0.50 -25.28 -1.91
C HIS A 197 -0.05 -26.00 -3.18
N GLU A 198 1.17 -26.55 -3.18
CA GLU A 198 1.75 -27.26 -4.33
C GLU A 198 1.67 -26.45 -5.63
N LEU A 199 1.86 -25.12 -5.53
CA LEU A 199 1.71 -24.22 -6.65
C LEU A 199 2.83 -24.45 -7.67
N CYS A 200 2.43 -24.64 -8.92
CA CYS A 200 3.33 -24.75 -10.05
C CYS A 200 3.54 -23.42 -10.77
N GLN A 201 2.64 -22.44 -10.57
CA GLN A 201 2.69 -21.14 -11.22
C GLN A 201 2.00 -20.07 -10.37
N ILE A 202 2.56 -18.86 -10.36
CA ILE A 202 1.93 -17.65 -9.86
C ILE A 202 1.93 -16.63 -11.01
N ASP A 203 0.73 -16.28 -11.46
CA ASP A 203 0.55 -15.41 -12.60
C ASP A 203 0.76 -13.94 -12.25
N LEU A 204 0.56 -13.51 -11.01
CA LEU A 204 0.87 -12.14 -10.57
C LEU A 204 1.21 -12.09 -9.09
N VAL A 205 2.31 -11.43 -8.75
CA VAL A 205 2.61 -11.02 -7.37
C VAL A 205 2.47 -9.51 -7.28
N LYS A 206 1.46 -9.03 -6.56
CA LYS A 206 1.37 -7.64 -6.13
C LYS A 206 2.00 -7.53 -4.75
N LEU A 207 3.07 -6.75 -4.64
CA LEU A 207 3.84 -6.53 -3.43
C LEU A 207 3.79 -5.05 -3.07
N ASP A 208 2.99 -4.73 -2.07
CA ASP A 208 2.77 -3.36 -1.62
C ASP A 208 2.79 -3.38 -0.08
N THR A 209 3.98 -3.13 0.45
CA THR A 209 4.28 -3.29 1.87
C THR A 209 5.25 -2.20 2.29
N GLU A 210 5.06 -1.67 3.49
CA GLU A 210 5.94 -0.64 4.03
C GLU A 210 7.34 -1.21 4.39
N LYS A 211 8.34 -0.85 3.56
CA LYS A 211 9.78 -1.05 3.78
C LYS A 211 10.25 -2.51 3.90
N ALA A 212 9.38 -3.47 3.61
CA ALA A 212 9.59 -4.92 3.75
C ALA A 212 9.99 -5.62 2.44
N GLU A 213 10.02 -4.90 1.33
CA GLU A 213 9.94 -5.44 -0.02
C GLU A 213 11.11 -6.37 -0.33
N LEU A 214 12.33 -5.90 -0.08
CA LEU A 214 13.55 -6.65 -0.34
C LEU A 214 13.58 -7.95 0.48
N LYS A 215 13.19 -7.88 1.76
CA LYS A 215 13.17 -9.05 2.65
C LYS A 215 12.14 -10.09 2.20
N ILE A 216 11.01 -9.66 1.66
CA ILE A 216 10.00 -10.57 1.10
C ILE A 216 10.55 -11.29 -0.12
N LEU A 217 11.23 -10.58 -1.03
CA LEU A 217 11.82 -11.18 -2.22
C LEU A 217 12.99 -12.13 -1.90
N GLU A 218 13.79 -11.80 -0.89
CA GLU A 218 14.85 -12.69 -0.35
C GLU A 218 14.29 -14.02 0.20
N GLY A 219 12.99 -14.09 0.51
CA GLY A 219 12.30 -15.32 0.93
C GLY A 219 11.88 -16.24 -0.20
N ILE A 220 12.14 -15.90 -1.46
CA ILE A 220 11.86 -16.75 -2.61
C ILE A 220 13.08 -17.63 -2.90
N ASN A 221 12.92 -18.94 -2.79
CA ASN A 221 13.95 -19.91 -3.17
C ASN A 221 14.26 -19.82 -4.67
N SER A 222 15.51 -20.05 -5.06
CA SER A 222 15.96 -19.98 -6.46
C SER A 222 15.10 -20.79 -7.45
N ALA A 223 14.63 -21.98 -7.06
CA ALA A 223 13.79 -22.82 -7.90
C ALA A 223 12.35 -22.29 -8.06
N ASP A 224 11.86 -21.51 -7.11
CA ASP A 224 10.49 -21.00 -7.11
C ASP A 224 10.33 -19.72 -7.94
N TRP A 225 11.42 -18.99 -8.21
CA TRP A 225 11.37 -17.81 -9.09
C TRP A 225 10.74 -18.12 -10.43
N GLN A 226 11.08 -19.26 -11.05
CA GLN A 226 10.54 -19.70 -12.35
C GLN A 226 9.01 -19.84 -12.37
N LYS A 227 8.37 -20.03 -11.21
CA LYS A 227 6.92 -20.15 -11.09
C LYS A 227 6.22 -18.80 -11.23
N ILE A 228 6.90 -17.68 -10.92
CA ILE A 228 6.34 -16.33 -10.95
C ILE A 228 6.43 -15.75 -12.36
N GLN A 229 5.32 -15.27 -12.91
CA GLN A 229 5.25 -14.76 -14.29
C GLN A 229 5.39 -13.23 -14.40
N GLN A 230 4.91 -12.50 -13.40
CA GLN A 230 4.98 -11.03 -13.35
C GLN A 230 4.84 -10.55 -11.90
N LEU A 231 5.43 -9.39 -11.62
CA LEU A 231 5.38 -8.72 -10.33
C LEU A 231 5.04 -7.24 -10.51
N VAL A 232 4.29 -6.69 -9.58
CA VAL A 232 4.16 -5.24 -9.40
C VAL A 232 4.52 -4.94 -7.96
N ILE A 233 5.58 -4.15 -7.78
CA ILE A 233 6.21 -3.94 -6.49
C ILE A 233 6.28 -2.44 -6.21
N GLU A 234 5.58 -1.99 -5.17
CA GLU A 234 5.80 -0.67 -4.61
C GLU A 234 7.03 -0.73 -3.70
N VAL A 235 8.04 0.10 -3.98
CA VAL A 235 9.35 0.07 -3.32
C VAL A 235 9.62 1.41 -2.63
N HIS A 236 9.85 1.33 -1.33
CA HIS A 236 10.45 2.40 -0.56
C HIS A 236 11.96 2.43 -0.80
N ASP A 237 12.46 3.40 -1.58
CA ASP A 237 13.88 3.47 -1.94
C ASP A 237 14.75 4.01 -0.80
N ILE A 238 15.17 3.09 0.06
CA ILE A 238 16.07 3.34 1.19
C ILE A 238 17.33 2.51 0.97
N GLN A 239 18.50 3.14 1.02
CA GLN A 239 19.79 2.48 0.80
C GLN A 239 19.87 1.77 -0.58
N ASP A 240 19.46 2.46 -1.65
CA ASP A 240 19.52 1.95 -3.03
C ASP A 240 18.65 0.71 -3.30
N ARG A 241 17.62 0.50 -2.47
CA ARG A 241 16.73 -0.67 -2.53
C ARG A 241 16.06 -0.82 -3.89
N LEU A 242 15.70 0.29 -4.54
CA LEU A 242 15.13 0.25 -5.89
C LEU A 242 16.04 -0.51 -6.86
N ASN A 243 17.31 -0.11 -6.93
CA ASN A 243 18.28 -0.71 -7.85
C ASN A 243 18.62 -2.14 -7.43
N ILE A 244 18.71 -2.43 -6.13
CA ILE A 244 18.93 -3.79 -5.62
C ILE A 244 17.80 -4.72 -6.08
N ILE A 245 16.55 -4.34 -5.89
CA ILE A 245 15.39 -5.15 -6.28
C ILE A 245 15.33 -5.28 -7.80
N LYS A 246 15.51 -4.20 -8.55
CA LYS A 246 15.52 -4.23 -10.01
C LYS A 246 16.57 -5.22 -10.55
N ASN A 247 17.81 -5.12 -10.06
CA ASN A 247 18.89 -6.02 -10.47
C ASN A 247 18.61 -7.49 -10.10
N MET A 248 18.00 -7.73 -8.94
CA MET A 248 17.56 -9.07 -8.53
C MET A 248 16.54 -9.64 -9.52
N LEU A 249 15.51 -8.87 -9.89
CA LEU A 249 14.49 -9.29 -10.84
C LEU A 249 15.06 -9.52 -12.25
N GLU A 250 15.93 -8.62 -12.74
CA GLU A 250 16.57 -8.79 -14.05
C GLU A 250 17.42 -10.07 -14.11
N LYS A 251 18.14 -10.39 -13.02
CA LYS A 251 18.90 -11.63 -12.90
C LYS A 251 18.01 -12.89 -12.95
N GLU A 252 16.81 -12.81 -12.39
CA GLU A 252 15.81 -13.90 -12.41
C GLU A 252 15.00 -13.95 -13.72
N GLY A 253 15.37 -13.16 -14.73
CA GLY A 253 14.81 -13.22 -16.09
C GLY A 253 13.57 -12.35 -16.30
N PHE A 254 13.42 -11.26 -15.55
CA PHE A 254 12.34 -10.30 -15.73
C PHE A 254 12.80 -9.04 -16.48
N GLU A 255 11.99 -8.57 -17.41
CA GLU A 255 12.07 -7.21 -17.93
C GLU A 255 11.37 -6.26 -16.94
N CYS A 256 12.06 -5.20 -16.51
CA CYS A 256 11.58 -4.29 -15.47
C CYS A 256 11.36 -2.88 -16.01
N TYR A 257 10.17 -2.33 -15.76
CA TYR A 257 9.87 -0.91 -15.92
C TYR A 257 9.72 -0.26 -14.55
N VAL A 258 10.30 0.94 -14.36
CA VAL A 258 10.25 1.68 -13.10
C VAL A 258 9.50 2.99 -13.31
N GLU A 259 8.51 3.23 -12.45
CA GLU A 259 7.77 4.48 -12.40
C GLU A 259 7.94 5.15 -11.04
N ALA A 260 8.05 6.48 -11.02
CA ALA A 260 8.03 7.22 -9.76
C ALA A 260 6.64 7.10 -9.13
N GLY A 261 6.62 6.54 -7.92
CA GLY A 261 5.44 6.47 -7.08
C GLY A 261 5.07 7.84 -6.53
N SER A 262 3.90 7.89 -5.91
CA SER A 262 3.30 9.10 -5.38
C SER A 262 3.32 9.09 -3.85
N PRO A 263 4.37 9.61 -3.17
CA PRO A 263 4.47 9.60 -1.70
C PRO A 263 3.31 10.40 -1.05
N PRO A 264 3.05 10.24 0.26
CA PRO A 264 1.73 9.96 0.86
C PRO A 264 0.74 11.10 0.64
N LYS A 265 0.22 11.17 -0.59
CA LYS A 265 -0.78 12.15 -1.01
C LYS A 265 -2.01 12.03 -0.12
N PHE A 266 -2.33 10.78 0.27
CA PHE A 266 -3.48 10.45 1.08
C PHE A 266 -3.50 11.07 2.49
N LEU A 267 -2.43 11.02 3.28
CA LEU A 267 -2.52 11.56 4.65
C LEU A 267 -2.72 13.09 4.62
N ALA A 268 -2.14 13.77 3.62
CA ALA A 268 -2.41 15.19 3.40
C ALA A 268 -3.85 15.42 2.93
N TYR A 269 -4.43 14.51 2.14
CA TYR A 269 -5.86 14.50 1.82
C TYR A 269 -6.69 14.39 3.08
N SER A 270 -6.46 13.39 3.94
CA SER A 270 -7.22 13.19 5.18
C SER A 270 -7.18 14.39 6.13
N ILE A 271 -6.00 15.01 6.30
CA ILE A 271 -5.86 16.14 7.22
C ILE A 271 -6.53 17.40 6.66
N LEU A 272 -6.51 17.56 5.34
CA LEU A 272 -6.94 18.78 4.66
C LEU A 272 -8.28 18.64 3.93
N GLY A 273 -8.86 17.45 3.84
CA GLY A 273 -9.94 17.04 2.93
C GLY A 273 -9.74 17.43 1.46
N VAL A 274 -8.49 17.62 1.02
CA VAL A 274 -8.17 18.10 -0.33
C VAL A 274 -8.22 16.92 -1.30
N THR A 275 -9.04 16.98 -2.34
CA THR A 275 -9.14 15.88 -3.33
C THR A 275 -8.30 16.09 -4.59
N ASN A 276 -7.51 17.17 -4.70
CA ASN A 276 -6.68 17.49 -5.88
C ASN A 276 -5.53 18.48 -5.50
N PRO A 277 -4.34 17.98 -5.17
CA PRO A 277 -3.16 18.82 -4.89
C PRO A 277 -2.37 19.09 -6.19
N VAL A 278 -1.64 20.21 -6.21
CA VAL A 278 -0.61 20.46 -7.23
C VAL A 278 0.74 20.22 -6.58
N PHE A 279 1.55 19.34 -7.17
CA PHE A 279 2.89 19.03 -6.69
C PHE A 279 3.90 19.91 -7.40
N THR A 280 4.71 20.63 -6.62
CA THR A 280 5.91 21.32 -7.11
C THR A 280 7.13 20.66 -6.44
N ASN A 281 7.86 19.87 -7.23
CA ASN A 281 9.23 19.35 -7.02
C ASN A 281 9.54 18.25 -5.98
N HIS A 282 10.53 17.45 -6.40
CA HIS A 282 11.10 16.17 -5.95
C HIS A 282 11.85 16.14 -4.59
N TYR A 283 11.38 16.81 -3.54
CA TYR A 283 12.14 16.89 -2.28
C TYR A 283 11.56 16.09 -1.10
N SER A 284 11.21 14.81 -1.31
CA SER A 284 11.08 13.85 -0.21
C SER A 284 12.14 12.76 -0.34
N GLN A 285 12.99 12.63 0.68
CA GLN A 285 14.13 11.69 0.73
C GLN A 285 13.73 10.20 0.86
N GLU A 286 12.44 9.89 0.87
CA GLU A 286 11.95 8.56 0.52
C GLU A 286 11.23 8.70 -0.82
N LEU A 287 11.91 8.27 -1.87
CA LEU A 287 11.32 8.19 -3.20
C LEU A 287 10.61 6.85 -3.26
N LEU A 288 9.28 6.91 -3.28
CA LEU A 288 8.44 5.75 -3.53
C LEU A 288 8.49 5.47 -5.03
N TYR A 289 8.65 4.21 -5.42
CA TYR A 289 8.67 3.78 -6.82
C TYR A 289 7.77 2.57 -7.01
N THR A 290 7.31 2.35 -8.24
CA THR A 290 6.66 1.10 -8.62
C THR A 290 7.50 0.42 -9.69
N ILE A 291 7.91 -0.82 -9.42
CA ILE A 291 8.54 -1.70 -10.40
C ILE A 291 7.46 -2.60 -10.99
N TYR A 292 7.33 -2.57 -12.31
CA TYR A 292 6.52 -3.49 -13.09
C TYR A 292 7.47 -4.47 -13.77
N ALA A 293 7.42 -5.73 -13.35
CA ALA A 293 8.35 -6.75 -13.81
C ALA A 293 7.59 -7.87 -14.52
N LYS A 294 8.02 -8.24 -15.73
CA LYS A 294 7.41 -9.30 -16.53
C LYS A 294 8.45 -10.29 -17.00
N ARG A 295 8.19 -11.59 -16.81
CA ARG A 295 9.13 -12.65 -17.19
C ARG A 295 9.34 -12.63 -18.71
N ILE A 296 10.60 -12.61 -19.12
CA ILE A 296 10.99 -12.73 -20.53
C ILE A 296 10.67 -14.17 -20.97
N LYS A 297 9.98 -14.30 -22.10
CA LYS A 297 9.62 -15.60 -22.69
C LYS A 297 10.78 -16.22 -23.44
#